data_AF-A0A962F403-F1
#
_entry.id   AF-A0A962F403-F1
#
_cell.length_a   1.000
_cell.length_b   1.000
_cell.length_c   1.000
_cell.angle_alpha   90.00
_cell.angle_beta   90.00
_cell.angle_gamma   90.00
#
_symmetry.space_group_name_H-M   'P 1'
#
loop_
_entity.id
_entity.type
_entity.pdbx_description
1 polymer ?
#
loop_
_entity_poly.entity_id
_entity_poly.type
_entity_poly.pdbx_seq_one_letter_code
_entity_poly.pdbx_strand_id
1 'polypeptide(L)'
;MPITITEFNDISHKVITLMGMSGVGKTYLSTMLAGQGWKHYSCDYEIGTRYLGDEIVRTLSAARGESVQNEITAENLSMLSEYVGRLGDPRKGGLPLEEFKRRQQKYFEAECRSLSKLKEVVQQAHQDGFTSVVNDSTGSLCEIDDKTLLDSIDENSLIVYIKANAEEEKEVLKRAQDYPKPLFFSPERFDFWLEEYQSDRNIRDVEEMDPDDFSRWVFPRLFENRLPKYQRIADKYGTTIPSEAFQNIASEKEFLKVIVDHLED
;
A
#
# COMPACT_ATOMS: atom_id res chain seq x y z
N MET A 1 20.48 -8.16 -12.71
CA MET A 1 21.48 -7.47 -11.88
C MET A 1 20.83 -6.17 -11.44
N PRO A 2 21.10 -5.68 -10.22
CA PRO A 2 20.61 -4.37 -9.79
C PRO A 2 21.04 -3.30 -10.80
N ILE A 3 20.21 -2.28 -10.99
CA ILE A 3 20.55 -1.16 -11.86
C ILE A 3 21.73 -0.37 -11.28
N THR A 4 22.75 -0.10 -12.09
CA THR A 4 23.91 0.71 -11.70
C THR A 4 23.58 2.20 -11.72
N ILE A 5 24.40 3.02 -11.06
CA ILE A 5 24.28 4.49 -11.11
C ILE A 5 24.34 5.02 -12.55
N THR A 6 25.24 4.47 -13.39
CA THR A 6 25.36 4.90 -14.80
C THR A 6 24.10 4.56 -15.58
N GLU A 7 23.64 3.32 -15.52
CA GLU A 7 22.40 2.89 -16.18
C GLU A 7 21.21 3.72 -15.70
N PHE A 8 21.09 3.95 -14.39
CA PHE A 8 20.04 4.78 -13.84
C PHE A 8 20.11 6.18 -14.44
N ASN A 9 21.27 6.84 -14.44
CA ASN A 9 21.41 8.21 -14.95
C ASN A 9 21.08 8.34 -16.45
N ASP A 10 21.42 7.34 -17.26
CA ASP A 10 21.18 7.33 -18.71
C ASP A 10 19.70 7.17 -19.10
N ILE A 11 18.83 6.72 -18.18
CA ILE A 11 17.39 6.63 -18.42
C ILE A 11 16.77 8.03 -18.47
N SER A 12 16.31 8.48 -19.64
CA SER A 12 15.65 9.79 -19.77
C SER A 12 14.31 9.88 -19.02
N HIS A 13 13.57 8.78 -18.95
CA HIS A 13 12.24 8.72 -18.36
C HIS A 13 12.24 7.83 -17.11
N LYS A 14 12.33 8.44 -15.93
CA LYS A 14 12.46 7.68 -14.68
C LYS A 14 11.09 7.10 -14.32
N VAL A 15 11.08 5.83 -13.91
CA VAL A 15 9.89 5.20 -13.33
C VAL A 15 10.28 4.65 -11.96
N ILE A 16 9.64 5.16 -10.91
CA ILE A 16 9.93 4.77 -9.53
C ILE A 16 8.68 4.18 -8.89
N THR A 17 8.79 2.96 -8.36
CA THR A 17 7.75 2.36 -7.52
C THR A 17 8.13 2.56 -6.05
N LEU A 18 7.35 3.37 -5.33
CA LEU A 18 7.57 3.61 -3.90
C LEU A 18 6.89 2.52 -3.09
N MET A 19 7.64 1.85 -2.21
CA MET A 19 7.17 0.78 -1.34
C MET A 19 7.51 1.11 0.12
N GLY A 20 6.65 0.70 1.05
CA GLY A 20 6.90 0.84 2.48
C GLY A 20 5.61 0.97 3.29
N MET A 21 5.76 1.01 4.62
CA MET A 21 4.63 1.10 5.54
C MET A 21 3.74 2.32 5.28
N SER A 22 2.49 2.28 5.75
CA SER A 22 1.63 3.47 5.71
C SER A 22 2.24 4.59 6.54
N GLY A 23 2.28 5.81 5.99
CA GLY A 23 2.80 6.99 6.69
C GLY A 23 4.29 7.29 6.52
N VAL A 24 5.07 6.47 5.80
CA VAL A 24 6.52 6.72 5.56
C VAL A 24 6.83 7.79 4.51
N GLY A 25 5.80 8.47 3.97
CA GLY A 25 5.98 9.59 3.03
C GLY A 25 5.79 9.26 1.54
N LYS A 26 5.39 8.04 1.15
CA LYS A 26 5.18 7.66 -0.27
C LYS A 26 4.29 8.65 -1.04
N THR A 27 3.09 8.91 -0.53
CA THR A 27 2.14 9.85 -1.15
C THR A 27 2.65 11.29 -1.13
N TYR A 28 3.34 11.71 -0.05
CA TYR A 28 3.95 13.04 0.01
C TYR A 28 4.97 13.25 -1.13
N LEU A 29 5.89 12.28 -1.31
CA LEU A 29 6.87 12.30 -2.40
C LEU A 29 6.18 12.26 -3.76
N SER A 30 5.16 11.41 -3.90
CA SER A 30 4.45 11.26 -5.16
C SER A 30 3.72 12.54 -5.58
N THR A 31 3.06 13.22 -4.64
CA THR A 31 2.43 14.53 -4.87
C THR A 31 3.46 15.61 -5.20
N MET A 32 4.60 15.63 -4.50
CA MET A 32 5.68 16.59 -4.75
C MET A 32 6.28 16.43 -6.16
N LEU A 33 6.51 15.19 -6.59
CA LEU A 33 6.95 14.87 -7.95
C LEU A 33 5.88 15.21 -9.00
N ALA A 34 4.61 14.94 -8.70
CA ALA A 34 3.49 15.28 -9.59
C ALA A 34 3.44 16.79 -9.89
N GLY A 35 3.62 17.62 -8.86
CA GLY A 35 3.72 19.07 -8.98
C GLY A 35 4.90 19.56 -9.83
N GLN A 36 5.85 18.68 -10.13
CA GLN A 36 7.03 18.94 -10.95
C GLN A 36 7.00 18.23 -12.31
N GLY A 37 5.83 17.74 -12.73
CA GLY A 37 5.62 17.19 -14.07
C GLY A 37 5.76 15.68 -14.17
N TRP A 38 5.84 14.97 -13.05
CA TRP A 38 5.76 13.50 -13.05
C TRP A 38 4.31 13.04 -13.15
N LYS A 39 4.09 11.90 -13.80
CA LYS A 39 2.82 11.19 -13.70
C LYS A 39 2.74 10.52 -12.33
N HIS A 40 1.81 10.93 -11.49
CA HIS A 40 1.45 10.19 -10.28
C HIS A 40 0.45 9.09 -10.60
N TYR A 41 0.85 7.85 -10.35
CA TYR A 41 0.00 6.68 -10.41
C TYR A 41 -0.24 6.17 -8.99
N SER A 42 -1.45 6.40 -8.46
CA SER A 42 -1.84 5.93 -7.12
C SER A 42 -2.57 4.59 -7.23
N CYS A 43 -1.98 3.53 -6.66
CA CYS A 43 -2.60 2.21 -6.64
C CYS A 43 -3.91 2.21 -5.85
N ASP A 44 -3.95 2.87 -4.67
CA ASP A 44 -5.17 2.94 -3.86
C ASP A 44 -6.31 3.66 -4.60
N TYR A 45 -6.01 4.74 -5.32
CA TYR A 45 -7.00 5.44 -6.13
C TYR A 45 -7.58 4.53 -7.23
N GLU A 46 -6.73 3.80 -7.95
CA GLU A 46 -7.17 2.87 -9.01
C GLU A 46 -7.97 1.69 -8.45
N ILE A 47 -7.56 1.14 -7.31
CA ILE A 47 -8.33 0.11 -6.60
C ILE A 47 -9.73 0.62 -6.29
N GLY A 48 -9.82 1.80 -5.66
CA GLY A 48 -11.09 2.39 -5.22
C GLY A 48 -12.01 2.87 -6.35
N THR A 49 -11.47 3.32 -7.46
CA THR A 49 -12.26 3.88 -8.57
C THR A 49 -12.50 2.87 -9.68
N ARG A 50 -11.44 2.27 -10.22
CA ARG A 50 -11.48 1.47 -11.44
C ARG A 50 -11.82 0.01 -11.19
N TYR A 51 -11.28 -0.58 -10.13
CA TYR A 51 -11.40 -2.03 -9.91
C TYR A 51 -12.52 -2.41 -8.94
N LEU A 52 -12.70 -1.63 -7.87
CA LEU A 52 -13.71 -1.88 -6.85
C LEU A 52 -14.80 -0.81 -6.81
N GLY A 53 -14.79 0.22 -7.66
CA GLY A 53 -15.72 1.35 -7.56
C GLY A 53 -17.20 0.95 -7.49
N ASP A 54 -17.65 0.13 -8.44
CA ASP A 54 -19.04 -0.37 -8.46
C ASP A 54 -19.37 -1.26 -7.25
N GLU A 55 -18.40 -2.03 -6.80
CA GLU A 55 -18.56 -2.91 -5.65
C GLU A 55 -18.65 -2.14 -4.34
N ILE A 56 -17.78 -1.14 -4.15
CA ILE A 56 -17.80 -0.20 -3.02
C ILE A 56 -19.16 0.50 -2.99
N VAL A 57 -19.60 1.08 -4.11
CA VAL A 57 -20.89 1.77 -4.19
C VAL A 57 -22.04 0.83 -3.82
N ARG A 58 -22.10 -0.37 -4.40
CA ARG A 58 -23.15 -1.35 -4.12
C ARG A 58 -23.15 -1.78 -2.65
N THR A 59 -21.99 -2.09 -2.10
CA THR A 59 -21.83 -2.56 -0.72
C THR A 59 -22.18 -1.47 0.28
N LEU A 60 -21.67 -0.25 0.10
CA LEU A 60 -21.95 0.85 1.02
C LEU A 60 -23.38 1.35 0.91
N SER A 61 -23.97 1.36 -0.29
CA SER A 61 -25.39 1.69 -0.46
C SER A 61 -26.29 0.70 0.28
N ALA A 62 -26.00 -0.61 0.17
CA ALA A 62 -26.75 -1.63 0.88
C ALA A 62 -26.60 -1.51 2.41
N ALA A 63 -25.39 -1.21 2.90
CA ALA A 63 -25.13 -1.05 4.33
C ALA A 63 -25.81 0.20 4.93
N ARG A 64 -25.85 1.31 4.19
CA ARG A 64 -26.42 2.58 4.64
C ARG A 64 -27.93 2.70 4.39
N GLY A 65 -28.50 1.85 3.53
CA GLY A 65 -29.91 1.92 3.15
C GLY A 65 -30.25 3.12 2.27
N GLU A 66 -29.25 3.69 1.58
CA GLU A 66 -29.39 4.85 0.69
C GLU A 66 -28.49 4.70 -0.55
N SER A 67 -28.75 5.47 -1.59
CA SER A 67 -27.89 5.48 -2.78
C SER A 67 -26.60 6.25 -2.49
N VAL A 68 -25.46 5.57 -2.56
CA VAL A 68 -24.12 6.17 -2.42
C VAL A 68 -23.52 6.37 -3.81
N GLN A 69 -22.77 7.45 -4.02
CA GLN A 69 -21.94 7.65 -5.22
C GLN A 69 -20.46 7.41 -4.88
N ASN A 70 -19.66 7.05 -5.88
CA ASN A 70 -18.22 6.92 -5.67
C ASN A 70 -17.58 8.31 -5.57
N GLU A 71 -17.21 8.72 -4.36
CA GLU A 71 -16.56 10.00 -4.05
C GLU A 71 -15.05 9.85 -3.79
N ILE A 72 -14.45 8.72 -4.18
CA ILE A 72 -13.02 8.48 -3.99
C ILE A 72 -12.22 9.44 -4.89
N THR A 73 -11.28 10.15 -4.27
CA THR A 73 -10.27 10.97 -4.96
C THR A 73 -8.87 10.49 -4.56
N ALA A 74 -7.84 11.02 -5.21
CA ALA A 74 -6.46 10.72 -4.84
C ALA A 74 -6.12 11.14 -3.39
N GLU A 75 -6.81 12.18 -2.89
CA GLU A 75 -6.65 12.73 -1.54
C GLU A 75 -7.63 12.13 -0.52
N ASN A 76 -8.74 11.53 -0.98
CA ASN A 76 -9.77 10.96 -0.13
C ASN A 76 -10.08 9.51 -0.48
N LEU A 77 -9.46 8.59 0.27
CA LEU A 77 -9.63 7.14 0.15
C LEU A 77 -10.59 6.58 1.24
N SER A 78 -11.39 7.42 1.89
CA SER A 78 -12.25 7.00 3.01
C SER A 78 -13.22 5.88 2.65
N MET A 79 -13.88 5.95 1.49
CA MET A 79 -14.81 4.90 1.05
C MET A 79 -14.13 3.56 0.78
N LEU A 80 -12.88 3.58 0.27
CA LEU A 80 -12.09 2.35 0.10
C LEU A 80 -11.77 1.74 1.46
N SER A 81 -11.35 2.55 2.43
CA SER A 81 -11.10 2.12 3.80
C SER A 81 -12.35 1.54 4.47
N GLU A 82 -13.50 2.20 4.34
CA GLU A 82 -14.79 1.72 4.85
C GLU A 82 -15.22 0.40 4.20
N TYR A 83 -14.99 0.26 2.89
CA TYR A 83 -15.24 -1.00 2.19
C TYR A 83 -14.38 -2.13 2.74
N VAL A 84 -13.05 -1.95 2.87
CA VAL A 84 -12.15 -2.97 3.45
C VAL A 84 -12.64 -3.40 4.83
N GLY A 85 -13.02 -2.43 5.67
CA GLY A 85 -13.66 -2.67 6.95
C GLY A 85 -12.77 -3.32 8.00
N ARG A 86 -13.37 -3.73 9.12
CA ARG A 86 -12.69 -4.40 10.24
C ARG A 86 -13.45 -5.68 10.59
N LEU A 87 -12.75 -6.74 10.96
CA LEU A 87 -13.36 -7.99 11.40
C LEU A 87 -13.96 -7.83 12.79
N GLY A 88 -15.17 -8.34 13.02
CA GLY A 88 -15.77 -8.44 14.36
C GLY A 88 -17.26 -8.15 14.39
N ASP A 89 -17.78 -7.79 15.57
CA ASP A 89 -19.21 -7.56 15.83
C ASP A 89 -19.81 -6.48 14.90
N PRO A 90 -20.80 -6.84 14.05
CA PRO A 90 -21.48 -5.88 13.17
C PRO A 90 -22.15 -4.72 13.93
N ARG A 91 -22.59 -4.94 15.17
CA ARG A 91 -23.18 -3.89 16.01
C ARG A 91 -22.15 -2.85 16.47
N LYS A 92 -20.86 -3.18 16.41
CA LYS A 92 -19.72 -2.30 16.68
C LYS A 92 -19.05 -1.79 15.39
N GLY A 93 -19.67 -1.99 14.23
CA GLY A 93 -19.10 -1.60 12.94
C GLY A 93 -18.03 -2.57 12.42
N GLY A 94 -18.07 -3.83 12.87
CA GLY A 94 -17.29 -4.93 12.31
C GLY A 94 -18.00 -5.61 11.13
N LEU A 95 -17.29 -6.55 10.51
CA LEU A 95 -17.79 -7.42 9.44
C LEU A 95 -17.75 -8.89 9.90
N PRO A 96 -18.77 -9.69 9.55
CA PRO A 96 -18.71 -11.13 9.67
C PRO A 96 -17.52 -11.71 8.90
N LEU A 97 -16.97 -12.83 9.38
CA LEU A 97 -15.73 -13.42 8.85
C LEU A 97 -15.76 -13.66 7.33
N GLU A 98 -16.85 -14.25 6.83
CA GLU A 98 -16.98 -14.58 5.41
C GLU A 98 -17.00 -13.33 4.53
N GLU A 99 -17.74 -12.30 4.93
CA GLU A 99 -17.77 -11.04 4.19
C GLU A 99 -16.43 -10.31 4.28
N PHE A 100 -15.79 -10.32 5.45
CA PHE A 100 -14.46 -9.75 5.65
C PHE A 100 -13.42 -10.42 4.72
N LYS A 101 -13.35 -11.75 4.71
CA LYS A 101 -12.45 -12.52 3.83
C LYS A 101 -12.74 -12.25 2.35
N ARG A 102 -14.02 -12.18 1.96
CA ARG A 102 -14.43 -11.87 0.58
C ARG A 102 -13.93 -10.49 0.16
N ARG A 103 -14.07 -9.46 1.00
CA ARG A 103 -13.58 -8.11 0.71
C ARG A 103 -12.06 -8.03 0.67
N GLN A 104 -11.38 -8.72 1.59
CA GLN A 104 -9.92 -8.87 1.59
C GLN A 104 -9.42 -9.47 0.26
N GLN A 105 -10.03 -10.57 -0.19
CA GLN A 105 -9.68 -11.19 -1.47
C GLN A 105 -9.91 -10.22 -2.64
N LYS A 106 -11.04 -9.51 -2.67
CA LYS A 106 -11.35 -8.53 -3.72
C LYS A 106 -10.35 -7.37 -3.75
N TYR A 107 -9.93 -6.87 -2.59
CA TYR A 107 -8.87 -5.87 -2.49
C TYR A 107 -7.55 -6.41 -3.05
N PHE A 108 -7.14 -7.62 -2.66
CA PHE A 108 -5.91 -8.24 -3.17
C PHE A 108 -5.93 -8.42 -4.69
N GLU A 109 -7.04 -8.93 -5.25
CA GLU A 109 -7.24 -9.06 -6.69
C GLU A 109 -7.13 -7.71 -7.40
N ALA A 110 -7.71 -6.65 -6.82
CA ALA A 110 -7.65 -5.30 -7.36
C ALA A 110 -6.24 -4.71 -7.30
N GLU A 111 -5.50 -4.93 -6.20
CA GLU A 111 -4.12 -4.48 -6.05
C GLU A 111 -3.17 -5.15 -7.06
N CYS A 112 -3.28 -6.47 -7.22
CA CYS A 112 -2.52 -7.18 -8.24
C CYS A 112 -2.82 -6.64 -9.65
N ARG A 113 -4.10 -6.33 -9.93
CA ARG A 113 -4.51 -5.75 -11.21
C ARG A 113 -3.98 -4.33 -11.41
N SER A 114 -3.99 -3.46 -10.39
CA SER A 114 -3.43 -2.10 -10.51
C SER A 114 -1.94 -2.16 -10.81
N LEU A 115 -1.19 -2.97 -10.08
CA LEU A 115 0.26 -3.12 -10.31
C LEU A 115 0.58 -3.74 -11.67
N SER A 116 -0.23 -4.69 -12.15
CA SER A 116 -0.06 -5.27 -13.50
C SER A 116 -0.19 -4.25 -14.63
N LYS A 117 -0.79 -3.08 -14.37
CA LYS A 117 -0.98 -2.00 -15.34
C LYS A 117 0.17 -1.01 -15.43
N LEU A 118 1.22 -1.18 -14.62
CA LEU A 118 2.33 -0.24 -14.59
C LEU A 118 2.94 0.01 -15.97
N LYS A 119 3.14 -1.04 -16.77
CA LYS A 119 3.69 -0.91 -18.13
C LYS A 119 2.81 -0.05 -19.05
N GLU A 120 1.50 -0.28 -19.07
CA GLU A 120 0.58 0.53 -19.89
C GLU A 120 0.49 1.96 -19.37
N VAL A 121 0.55 2.16 -18.05
CA VAL A 121 0.59 3.50 -17.43
C VAL A 121 1.82 4.28 -17.87
N VAL A 122 3.00 3.65 -17.88
CA VAL A 122 4.25 4.27 -18.35
C VAL A 122 4.15 4.63 -19.83
N GLN A 123 3.65 3.72 -20.67
CA GLN A 123 3.47 3.99 -22.10
C GLN A 123 2.51 5.16 -22.35
N GLN A 124 1.38 5.21 -21.62
CA GLN A 124 0.42 6.29 -21.74
C GLN A 124 1.01 7.62 -21.24
N ALA A 125 1.74 7.59 -20.11
CA ALA A 125 2.39 8.78 -19.56
C ALA A 125 3.35 9.40 -20.58
N HIS A 126 4.14 8.60 -21.29
CA HIS A 126 5.02 9.09 -22.35
C HIS A 126 4.24 9.71 -23.52
N GLN A 127 3.12 9.11 -23.93
CA GLN A 127 2.26 9.66 -24.99
C GLN A 127 1.63 10.99 -24.58
N ASP A 128 1.28 11.12 -23.31
CA ASP A 128 0.70 12.33 -22.72
C ASP A 128 1.76 13.41 -22.44
N GLY A 129 3.04 13.14 -22.71
CA GLY A 129 4.15 14.09 -22.58
C GLY A 129 4.75 14.20 -21.17
N PHE A 130 4.43 13.28 -20.26
CA PHE A 130 5.08 13.22 -18.94
C PHE A 130 6.54 12.78 -19.10
N THR A 131 7.43 13.37 -18.29
CA THR A 131 8.86 13.07 -18.30
C THR A 131 9.17 11.78 -17.54
N SER A 132 8.49 11.55 -16.44
CA SER A 132 8.76 10.44 -15.51
C SER A 132 7.46 10.01 -14.82
N VAL A 133 7.48 8.83 -14.18
CA VAL A 133 6.32 8.24 -13.50
C VAL A 133 6.69 7.85 -12.07
N VAL A 134 5.84 8.21 -11.12
CA VAL A 134 5.90 7.71 -9.75
C VAL A 134 4.70 6.81 -9.50
N ASN A 135 4.96 5.54 -9.25
CA ASN A 135 3.98 4.56 -8.82
C ASN A 135 3.94 4.56 -7.29
N ASP A 136 2.92 5.24 -6.74
CA ASP A 136 2.57 5.26 -5.33
C ASP A 136 1.83 3.96 -5.00
N SER A 137 2.59 2.93 -4.62
CA SER A 137 2.03 1.62 -4.31
C SER A 137 1.37 1.60 -2.94
N THR A 138 0.51 0.61 -2.72
CA THR A 138 -0.15 0.44 -1.42
C THR A 138 0.86 -0.03 -0.36
N GLY A 139 0.47 0.05 0.91
CA GLY A 139 1.25 -0.57 2.00
C GLY A 139 1.26 -2.11 1.95
N SER A 140 0.36 -2.77 1.22
CA SER A 140 0.29 -4.23 1.13
C SER A 140 1.05 -4.83 -0.05
N LEU A 141 1.76 -4.05 -0.88
CA LEU A 141 2.54 -4.59 -2.01
C LEU A 141 3.47 -5.74 -1.57
N CYS A 142 4.05 -5.67 -0.37
CA CYS A 142 4.92 -6.71 0.17
C CYS A 142 4.24 -8.06 0.48
N GLU A 143 2.91 -8.10 0.49
CA GLU A 143 2.12 -9.33 0.67
C GLU A 143 1.93 -10.07 -0.66
N ILE A 144 2.31 -9.47 -1.79
CA ILE A 144 2.29 -10.10 -3.11
C ILE A 144 3.50 -11.01 -3.25
N ASP A 145 3.25 -12.32 -3.36
CA ASP A 145 4.26 -13.35 -3.64
C ASP A 145 4.10 -13.96 -5.05
N ASP A 146 3.63 -13.14 -6.00
CA ASP A 146 3.61 -13.50 -7.42
C ASP A 146 4.90 -13.01 -8.09
N LYS A 147 5.82 -13.95 -8.36
CA LYS A 147 7.08 -13.68 -9.03
C LYS A 147 6.90 -13.00 -10.40
N THR A 148 5.87 -13.38 -11.16
CA THR A 148 5.64 -12.82 -12.50
C THR A 148 5.27 -11.35 -12.41
N LEU A 149 4.43 -11.01 -11.43
CA LEU A 149 4.05 -9.62 -11.18
C LEU A 149 5.22 -8.79 -10.66
N LEU A 150 6.00 -9.31 -9.71
CA LEU A 150 7.19 -8.60 -9.19
C LEU A 150 8.25 -8.40 -10.27
N ASP A 151 8.55 -9.42 -11.08
CA ASP A 151 9.48 -9.31 -12.21
C ASP A 151 8.96 -8.25 -13.23
N SER A 152 7.64 -8.19 -13.48
CA SER A 152 7.04 -7.15 -14.32
C SER A 152 7.17 -5.75 -13.74
N ILE A 153 7.12 -5.57 -12.41
CA ILE A 153 7.31 -4.25 -11.78
C ILE A 153 8.78 -3.82 -11.90
N ASP A 154 9.72 -4.74 -11.63
CA ASP A 154 11.17 -4.53 -11.75
C ASP A 154 11.58 -4.15 -13.19
N GLU A 155 11.05 -4.87 -14.19
CA GLU A 155 11.32 -4.56 -15.61
C GLU A 155 10.85 -3.16 -16.04
N ASN A 156 9.88 -2.57 -15.35
CA ASN A 156 9.25 -1.30 -15.74
C ASN A 156 9.55 -0.16 -14.75
N SER A 157 10.20 -0.42 -13.61
CA SER A 157 10.45 0.61 -12.60
C SER A 157 11.55 0.21 -11.62
N LEU A 158 12.26 1.20 -11.08
CA LEU A 158 13.08 0.98 -9.90
C LEU A 158 12.18 0.94 -8.66
N ILE A 159 12.22 -0.18 -7.91
CA ILE A 159 11.54 -0.30 -6.63
C ILE A 159 12.37 0.36 -5.53
N VAL A 160 11.76 1.31 -4.81
CA VAL A 160 12.40 2.01 -3.69
C VAL A 160 11.63 1.69 -2.43
N TYR A 161 12.28 0.94 -1.53
CA TYR A 161 11.75 0.72 -0.19
C TYR A 161 12.14 1.89 0.71
N ILE A 162 11.15 2.70 1.09
CA ILE A 162 11.32 3.74 2.11
C ILE A 162 11.20 3.10 3.49
N LYS A 163 12.35 2.94 4.15
CA LYS A 163 12.46 2.26 5.43
C LYS A 163 12.36 3.25 6.57
N ALA A 164 11.35 3.09 7.41
CA ALA A 164 11.19 3.87 8.63
C ALA A 164 12.31 3.56 9.63
N ASN A 165 12.67 4.54 10.45
CA ASN A 165 13.56 4.32 11.58
C ASN A 165 12.81 3.86 12.83
N ALA A 166 13.55 3.40 13.84
CA ALA A 166 12.95 2.86 15.06
C ALA A 166 12.01 3.82 15.81
N GLU A 167 12.21 5.15 15.72
CA GLU A 167 11.30 6.12 16.35
C GLU A 167 10.02 6.28 15.53
N GLU A 168 10.11 6.37 14.21
CA GLU A 168 8.95 6.40 13.31
C GLU A 168 8.13 5.11 13.39
N GLU A 169 8.77 3.95 13.52
CA GLU A 169 8.10 2.67 13.73
C GLU A 169 7.28 2.69 15.03
N LYS A 170 7.84 3.22 16.13
CA LYS A 170 7.12 3.41 17.39
C LYS A 170 5.92 4.35 17.23
N GLU A 171 6.07 5.43 16.48
CA GLU A 171 4.98 6.36 16.21
C GLU A 171 3.86 5.73 15.36
N VAL A 172 4.22 4.91 14.37
CA VAL A 172 3.25 4.13 13.57
C VAL A 172 2.49 3.15 14.46
N LEU A 173 3.19 2.38 15.30
CA LEU A 173 2.58 1.45 16.25
C LEU A 173 1.67 2.19 17.23
N LYS A 174 2.13 3.30 17.82
CA LYS A 174 1.33 4.11 18.74
C LYS A 174 0.05 4.64 18.08
N ARG A 175 0.15 5.21 16.88
CA ARG A 175 -1.01 5.72 16.14
C ARG A 175 -2.03 4.61 15.83
N ALA A 176 -1.57 3.40 15.52
CA ALA A 176 -2.46 2.27 15.30
C ALA A 176 -3.13 1.77 16.59
N GLN A 177 -2.47 1.92 17.75
CA GLN A 177 -3.11 1.69 19.04
C GLN A 177 -4.16 2.77 19.34
N ASP A 178 -3.86 4.04 19.11
CA ASP A 178 -4.79 5.13 19.41
C ASP A 178 -6.00 5.14 18.46
N TYR A 179 -5.75 4.88 17.17
CA TYR A 179 -6.74 4.98 16.08
C TYR A 179 -6.65 3.76 15.14
N PRO A 180 -7.19 2.59 15.52
CA PRO A 180 -7.17 1.41 14.67
C PRO A 180 -7.98 1.64 13.39
N LYS A 181 -7.30 1.57 12.25
CA LYS A 181 -7.90 1.70 10.91
C LYS A 181 -8.19 0.32 10.31
N PRO A 182 -9.12 0.21 9.34
CA PRO A 182 -9.19 -0.94 8.44
C PRO A 182 -7.81 -1.32 7.89
N LEU A 183 -7.50 -2.62 7.87
CA LEU A 183 -6.19 -3.15 7.46
C LEU A 183 -6.39 -4.17 6.36
N PHE A 184 -5.50 -4.16 5.37
CA PHE A 184 -5.29 -5.34 4.55
C PHE A 184 -4.41 -6.34 5.31
N PHE A 185 -4.87 -7.57 5.45
CA PHE A 185 -4.17 -8.63 6.17
C PHE A 185 -3.37 -9.52 5.23
N SER A 186 -2.26 -10.04 5.75
CA SER A 186 -1.45 -11.05 5.07
C SER A 186 -2.29 -12.32 4.81
N PRO A 187 -2.51 -12.73 3.54
CA PRO A 187 -3.33 -13.91 3.23
C PRO A 187 -2.80 -15.20 3.90
N GLU A 188 -1.49 -15.31 4.06
CA GLU A 188 -0.83 -16.48 4.65
C GLU A 188 -0.87 -16.52 6.21
N ARG A 189 -1.07 -15.37 6.88
CA ARG A 189 -1.04 -15.29 8.36
C ARG A 189 -2.40 -15.04 9.00
N PHE A 190 -3.37 -14.54 8.24
CA PHE A 190 -4.64 -14.05 8.77
C PHE A 190 -5.35 -15.08 9.66
N ASP A 191 -5.53 -16.31 9.18
CA ASP A 191 -6.24 -17.35 9.93
C ASP A 191 -5.51 -17.73 11.21
N PHE A 192 -4.17 -17.82 11.16
CA PHE A 192 -3.34 -18.08 12.35
C PHE A 192 -3.49 -16.98 13.42
N TRP A 193 -3.43 -15.71 13.01
CA TRP A 193 -3.62 -14.59 13.95
C TRP A 193 -5.02 -14.53 14.53
N LEU A 194 -6.04 -14.87 13.75
CA LEU A 194 -7.41 -14.93 14.21
C LEU A 194 -7.62 -16.04 15.25
N GLU A 195 -7.03 -17.22 15.03
CA GLU A 195 -7.07 -18.33 16.01
C GLU A 195 -6.33 -17.97 17.30
N GLU A 196 -5.13 -17.38 17.19
CA GLU A 196 -4.34 -16.93 18.35
C GLU A 196 -5.09 -15.88 19.17
N TYR A 197 -5.69 -14.88 18.52
CA TYR A 197 -6.50 -13.86 19.20
C TYR A 197 -7.73 -14.44 19.92
N GLN A 198 -8.46 -15.34 19.25
CA GLN A 198 -9.63 -16.00 19.85
C GLN A 198 -9.24 -16.82 21.08
N SER A 199 -8.10 -17.52 21.03
CA SER A 199 -7.54 -18.23 22.17
C SER A 199 -7.15 -17.28 23.32
N ASP A 200 -6.39 -16.21 23.01
CA ASP A 200 -5.93 -15.20 23.98
C ASP A 200 -7.09 -14.50 24.70
N ARG A 201 -8.20 -14.28 24.00
CA ARG A 201 -9.38 -13.57 24.51
C ARG A 201 -10.50 -14.50 24.98
N ASN A 202 -10.34 -15.82 24.82
CA ASN A 202 -11.37 -16.82 25.09
C ASN A 202 -12.70 -16.50 24.36
N ILE A 203 -12.60 -16.07 23.11
CA ILE A 203 -13.72 -15.76 22.21
C ILE A 203 -13.94 -16.96 21.31
N ARG A 204 -15.20 -17.39 21.15
CA ARG A 204 -15.56 -18.54 20.29
C ARG A 204 -16.17 -18.13 18.96
N ASP A 205 -16.82 -16.98 18.94
CA ASP A 205 -17.50 -16.45 17.77
C ASP A 205 -16.83 -15.14 17.35
N VAL A 206 -16.40 -15.09 16.09
CA VAL A 206 -15.77 -13.92 15.49
C VAL A 206 -16.71 -12.72 15.52
N GLU A 207 -18.03 -12.94 15.44
CA GLU A 207 -19.03 -11.87 15.51
C GLU A 207 -19.22 -11.31 16.93
N GLU A 208 -18.58 -11.88 17.96
CA GLU A 208 -18.52 -11.31 19.30
C GLU A 208 -17.25 -10.46 19.53
N MET A 209 -16.31 -10.49 18.59
CA MET A 209 -15.05 -9.77 18.70
C MET A 209 -15.26 -8.26 18.63
N ASP A 210 -14.59 -7.51 19.49
CA ASP A 210 -14.47 -6.07 19.32
C ASP A 210 -13.53 -5.77 18.13
N PRO A 211 -14.02 -5.11 17.06
CA PRO A 211 -13.20 -4.88 15.87
C PRO A 211 -11.95 -4.03 16.15
N ASP A 212 -12.04 -3.12 17.11
CA ASP A 212 -10.93 -2.25 17.48
C ASP A 212 -9.93 -2.95 18.38
N ASP A 213 -10.37 -3.82 19.31
CA ASP A 213 -9.44 -4.65 20.10
C ASP A 213 -8.65 -5.60 19.18
N PHE A 214 -9.31 -6.26 18.24
CA PHE A 214 -8.63 -7.15 17.29
C PHE A 214 -7.63 -6.38 16.41
N SER A 215 -8.05 -5.23 15.86
CA SER A 215 -7.18 -4.39 15.03
C SER A 215 -5.94 -3.89 15.81
N ARG A 216 -6.11 -3.51 17.09
CA ARG A 216 -4.98 -3.14 17.96
C ARG A 216 -4.06 -4.31 18.27
N TRP A 217 -4.63 -5.49 18.52
CA TRP A 217 -3.87 -6.70 18.85
C TRP A 217 -3.07 -7.22 17.66
N VAL A 218 -3.64 -7.16 16.46
CA VAL A 218 -3.02 -7.74 15.24
C VAL A 218 -2.05 -6.78 14.56
N PHE A 219 -2.23 -5.46 14.68
CA PHE A 219 -1.41 -4.50 13.94
C PHE A 219 0.10 -4.62 14.22
N PRO A 220 0.58 -4.78 15.47
CA PRO A 220 2.01 -4.99 15.72
C PRO A 220 2.56 -6.26 15.03
N ARG A 221 1.78 -7.35 15.03
CA ARG A 221 2.15 -8.61 14.35
C ARG A 221 2.18 -8.43 12.83
N LEU A 222 1.19 -7.73 12.27
CA LEU A 222 1.15 -7.37 10.85
C LEU A 222 2.37 -6.53 10.47
N PHE A 223 2.69 -5.52 11.29
CA PHE A 223 3.81 -4.63 11.09
C PHE A 223 5.14 -5.40 11.02
N GLU A 224 5.43 -6.20 12.05
CA GLU A 224 6.64 -7.03 12.12
C GLU A 224 6.72 -8.05 10.99
N ASN A 225 5.58 -8.61 10.57
CA ASN A 225 5.51 -9.57 9.46
C ASN A 225 5.83 -8.93 8.10
N ARG A 226 5.59 -7.63 7.94
CA ARG A 226 5.83 -6.90 6.68
C ARG A 226 7.27 -6.45 6.50
N LEU A 227 7.96 -6.06 7.57
CA LEU A 227 9.36 -5.59 7.52
C LEU A 227 10.30 -6.51 6.72
N PRO A 228 10.39 -7.83 7.01
CA PRO A 228 11.26 -8.73 6.25
C PRO A 228 10.79 -8.92 4.80
N LYS A 229 9.50 -8.75 4.51
CA LYS A 229 8.97 -8.88 3.14
C LYS A 229 9.34 -7.67 2.28
N TYR A 230 9.23 -6.46 2.83
CA TYR A 230 9.75 -5.27 2.17
C TYR A 230 11.23 -5.39 1.87
N GLN A 231 12.01 -5.80 2.88
CA GLN A 231 13.46 -5.95 2.72
C GLN A 231 13.79 -6.97 1.62
N ARG A 232 13.13 -8.14 1.61
CA ARG A 232 13.33 -9.16 0.58
C ARG A 232 13.03 -8.66 -0.84
N ILE A 233 11.99 -7.85 -1.02
CA ILE A 233 11.68 -7.26 -2.34
C ILE A 233 12.77 -6.25 -2.72
N ALA A 234 13.16 -5.37 -1.79
CA ALA A 234 14.21 -4.38 -2.04
C ALA A 234 15.54 -5.04 -2.40
N ASP A 235 15.99 -6.03 -1.62
CA ASP A 235 17.26 -6.74 -1.82
C ASP A 235 17.33 -7.44 -3.19
N LYS A 236 16.18 -7.79 -3.77
CA LYS A 236 16.10 -8.54 -5.03
C LYS A 236 15.82 -7.66 -6.25
N TYR A 237 15.00 -6.64 -6.09
CA TYR A 237 14.39 -5.88 -7.20
C TYR A 237 14.59 -4.37 -7.09
N GLY A 238 15.37 -3.89 -6.14
CA GLY A 238 15.43 -2.45 -5.88
C GLY A 238 16.50 -2.01 -4.89
N THR A 239 16.18 -0.95 -4.16
CA THR A 239 17.06 -0.40 -3.12
C THR A 239 16.26 -0.04 -1.86
N THR A 240 16.94 -0.08 -0.72
CA THR A 240 16.42 0.36 0.57
C THR A 240 16.98 1.73 0.90
N ILE A 241 16.09 2.69 1.13
CA ILE A 241 16.46 4.07 1.47
C ILE A 241 15.80 4.44 2.80
N PRO A 242 16.57 4.90 3.80
CA PRO A 242 16.00 5.40 5.05
C PRO A 242 15.05 6.58 4.77
N SER A 243 13.90 6.62 5.44
CA SER A 243 12.93 7.71 5.35
C SER A 243 13.55 9.09 5.59
N GLU A 244 14.57 9.18 6.44
CA GLU A 244 15.27 10.43 6.77
C GLU A 244 16.01 11.02 5.59
N ALA A 245 16.46 10.19 4.64
CA ALA A 245 17.10 10.67 3.43
C ALA A 245 16.15 11.51 2.56
N PHE A 246 14.83 11.31 2.72
CA PHE A 246 13.78 12.08 2.04
C PHE A 246 13.21 13.21 2.92
N GLN A 247 13.75 13.45 4.11
CA GLN A 247 13.30 14.57 4.93
C GLN A 247 13.79 15.90 4.32
N ASN A 248 12.89 16.88 4.25
CA ASN A 248 13.15 18.24 3.77
C ASN A 248 13.55 18.37 2.28
N ILE A 249 13.38 17.33 1.47
CA ILE A 249 13.52 17.49 0.02
C ILE A 249 12.28 18.19 -0.55
N ALA A 250 12.51 19.08 -1.51
CA ALA A 250 11.46 19.90 -2.13
C ALA A 250 11.46 19.82 -3.65
N SER A 251 12.40 19.10 -4.25
CA SER A 251 12.57 19.02 -5.70
C SER A 251 12.82 17.61 -6.22
N GLU A 252 12.44 17.37 -7.48
CA GLU A 252 12.80 16.17 -8.24
C GLU A 252 14.32 15.94 -8.22
N LYS A 253 15.11 17.00 -8.36
CA LYS A 253 16.57 16.90 -8.38
C LYS A 253 17.12 16.35 -7.06
N GLU A 254 16.61 16.83 -5.93
CA GLU A 254 17.00 16.31 -4.61
C GLU A 254 16.52 14.87 -4.42
N PHE A 255 15.29 14.57 -4.84
CA PHE A 255 14.76 13.20 -4.82
C PHE A 255 15.66 12.23 -5.60
N LEU A 256 15.98 12.54 -6.86
CA LEU A 256 16.84 11.71 -7.71
C LEU A 256 18.26 11.61 -7.17
N LYS A 257 18.78 12.67 -6.55
CA LYS A 257 20.08 12.62 -5.87
C LYS A 257 20.06 11.60 -4.73
N VAL A 258 19.01 11.60 -3.90
CA VAL A 258 18.86 10.62 -2.82
C VAL A 258 18.81 9.20 -3.39
N ILE A 259 18.09 8.96 -4.49
CA ILE A 259 18.08 7.64 -5.15
C ILE A 259 19.49 7.23 -5.56
N VAL A 260 20.21 8.09 -6.30
CA VAL A 260 21.56 7.81 -6.80
C VAL A 260 22.54 7.53 -5.66
N ASP A 261 22.48 8.29 -4.56
CA ASP A 261 23.35 8.11 -3.39
C ASP A 261 23.13 6.75 -2.68
N HIS A 262 22.07 6.01 -3.02
CA HIS A 262 21.73 4.69 -2.45
C HIS A 262 21.63 3.57 -3.50
N LEU A 263 22.10 3.79 -4.73
CA LEU A 263 22.31 2.72 -5.71
C LEU A 263 23.72 2.15 -5.56
N GLU A 264 23.90 0.89 -5.94
CA GLU A 264 25.22 0.27 -6.02
C GLU A 264 25.98 0.76 -7.28
N ASP A 265 27.31 0.84 -7.18
CA ASP A 265 28.20 1.23 -8.29
C ASP A 265 28.25 0.16 -9.42
#